data_AF-A0A1F6D9C0-F1
#
_entry.id   AF-A0A1F6D9C0-F1
#
_cell.length_a   1.000
_cell.length_b   1.000
_cell.length_c   1.000
_cell.angle_alpha   90.00
_cell.angle_beta   90.00
_cell.angle_gamma   90.00
#
_symmetry.space_group_name_H-M   'P 1'
#
loop_
_entity.id
_entity.type
_entity.pdbx_description
1 polymer ?
#
loop_
_entity_poly.entity_id
_entity_poly.type
_entity_poly.pdbx_seq_one_letter_code
_entity_poly.pdbx_strand_id
1 'polypeptide(L)'
;MFESAAIRWATVVLILLAISPSIAFAQIPTIVPCTGATGSHPCTFCDIAQLAQNVLNAGIYIAVFLSAVLFAWAGLKYITAGGEPGKASEAKKIFWNVGMGLVLILAAWLIVDLIMKMLVNQSALFGPWNQIC
;
A
#
# COMPACT_ATOMS: atom_id res chain seq x y z
N MET A 1 34.37 18.83 2.89
CA MET A 1 33.59 18.72 1.63
C MET A 1 32.50 17.64 1.68
N PHE A 2 32.66 16.53 2.41
CA PHE A 2 31.65 15.47 2.51
C PHE A 2 30.43 15.80 3.39
N GLU A 3 30.57 16.71 4.38
CA GLU A 3 29.46 17.13 5.26
C GLU A 3 28.35 17.91 4.53
N SER A 4 28.67 18.72 3.50
CA SER A 4 27.65 19.48 2.76
C SER A 4 26.78 18.59 1.87
N ALA A 5 27.31 17.45 1.41
CA ALA A 5 26.54 16.46 0.67
C ALA A 5 25.57 15.72 1.60
N ALA A 6 26.03 15.23 2.75
CA ALA A 6 25.20 14.52 3.72
C ALA A 6 24.04 15.39 4.25
N ILE A 7 24.29 16.68 4.50
CA ILE A 7 23.25 17.65 4.92
C ILE A 7 22.25 17.91 3.78
N ARG A 8 22.72 17.98 2.52
CA ARG A 8 21.84 18.11 1.34
C ARG A 8 20.97 16.86 1.12
N TRP A 9 21.51 15.65 1.30
CA TRP A 9 20.72 14.42 1.19
C TRP A 9 19.74 14.27 2.37
N ALA A 10 20.16 14.64 3.59
CA ALA A 10 19.29 14.63 4.77
C ALA A 10 18.11 15.59 4.61
N THR A 11 18.35 16.81 4.12
CA THR A 11 17.27 17.78 3.85
C THR A 11 16.34 17.31 2.73
N VAL A 12 16.85 16.68 1.67
CA VAL A 12 16.02 16.08 0.60
C VAL A 12 15.14 14.95 1.12
N VAL A 13 15.67 14.05 1.96
CA VAL A 13 14.89 12.96 2.58
C VAL A 13 13.82 13.50 3.53
N LEU A 14 14.12 14.57 4.26
CA LEU A 14 13.19 15.22 5.19
C LEU A 14 12.09 15.99 4.46
N ILE A 15 12.41 16.60 3.32
CA ILE A 15 11.45 17.23 2.41
C ILE A 15 10.57 16.17 1.73
N LEU A 16 11.13 15.03 1.29
CA LEU A 16 10.36 13.90 0.73
C LEU A 16 9.40 13.29 1.77
N LEU A 17 9.82 13.18 3.04
CA LEU A 17 8.97 12.77 4.15
C LEU A 17 7.87 13.79 4.46
N ALA A 18 8.15 15.10 4.37
CA ALA A 18 7.18 16.16 4.60
C ALA A 18 6.17 16.34 3.45
N ILE A 19 6.54 15.95 2.21
CA ILE A 19 5.64 15.91 1.04
C ILE A 19 4.83 14.59 0.99
N SER A 20 5.30 13.53 1.67
CA SER A 20 4.61 12.24 1.74
C SER A 20 3.14 12.29 2.22
N PRO A 21 2.72 13.14 3.20
CA PRO A 21 1.31 13.22 3.54
C PRO A 21 0.46 13.88 2.45
N SER A 22 1.01 14.79 1.63
CA SER A 22 0.25 15.53 0.61
C SER A 22 -0.31 14.61 -0.48
N ILE A 23 0.40 13.53 -0.80
CA ILE A 23 0.00 12.53 -1.81
C ILE A 23 -1.02 11.52 -1.25
N ALA A 24 -1.11 11.41 0.08
CA ALA A 24 -1.98 10.44 0.77
C ALA A 24 -3.43 10.85 0.88
N PHE A 25 -3.71 12.14 1.03
CA PHE A 25 -5.08 12.62 1.14
C PHE A 25 -5.84 12.71 -0.18
N ALA A 26 -5.16 12.61 -1.35
CA ALA A 26 -5.79 12.76 -2.66
C ALA A 26 -6.36 11.46 -3.25
N GLN A 27 -6.05 10.30 -2.67
CA GLN A 27 -6.34 8.99 -3.25
C GLN A 27 -7.15 8.08 -2.34
N ILE A 28 -7.87 8.64 -1.36
CA ILE A 28 -8.88 7.87 -0.62
C ILE A 28 -10.09 7.75 -1.55
N PRO A 29 -10.36 6.57 -2.15
CA PRO A 29 -11.54 6.39 -2.98
C PRO A 29 -12.78 6.55 -2.11
N THR A 30 -13.84 7.14 -2.66
CA THR A 30 -15.15 7.19 -2.00
C THR A 30 -15.57 5.76 -1.69
N ILE A 31 -15.50 5.36 -0.41
CA ILE A 31 -15.65 3.96 -0.02
C ILE A 31 -17.01 3.44 -0.46
N VAL A 32 -18.08 4.22 -0.25
CA VAL A 32 -19.43 3.90 -0.72
C VAL A 32 -19.65 4.50 -2.11
N PRO A 33 -19.81 3.69 -3.17
CA PRO A 33 -19.94 4.18 -4.55
C PRO A 33 -21.39 4.55 -4.93
N CYS A 34 -22.37 4.34 -4.05
CA CYS A 34 -23.78 4.59 -4.31
C CYS A 34 -24.39 5.63 -3.36
N THR A 35 -25.45 6.29 -3.83
CA THR A 35 -26.10 7.43 -3.12
C THR A 35 -27.42 7.05 -2.44
N GLY A 36 -27.69 5.75 -2.26
CA GLY A 36 -28.93 5.24 -1.65
C GLY A 36 -30.16 5.28 -2.59
N ALA A 37 -31.29 4.77 -2.12
CA ALA A 37 -32.52 4.60 -2.92
C ALA A 37 -33.17 5.91 -3.42
N THR A 38 -32.77 7.05 -2.87
CA THR A 38 -33.28 8.39 -3.23
C THR A 38 -32.26 9.27 -3.95
N GLY A 39 -31.08 8.72 -4.30
CA GLY A 39 -30.02 9.42 -5.02
C GLY A 39 -29.95 9.10 -6.51
N SER A 40 -29.03 9.75 -7.23
CA SER A 40 -28.80 9.59 -8.68
C SER A 40 -28.18 8.26 -9.09
N HIS A 41 -27.63 7.49 -8.13
CA HIS A 41 -27.14 6.12 -8.32
C HIS A 41 -27.76 5.17 -7.27
N PRO A 42 -28.78 4.37 -7.64
CA PRO A 42 -29.37 3.37 -6.74
C PRO A 42 -28.37 2.23 -6.51
N CYS A 43 -28.20 1.81 -5.26
CA CYS A 43 -27.25 0.75 -4.90
C CYS A 43 -27.70 -0.60 -5.48
N THR A 44 -26.94 -1.12 -6.42
CA THR A 44 -27.10 -2.45 -7.03
C THR A 44 -26.08 -3.45 -6.45
N PHE A 45 -26.19 -4.73 -6.84
CA PHE A 45 -25.23 -5.75 -6.41
C PHE A 45 -23.80 -5.46 -6.91
N CYS A 46 -23.67 -4.75 -8.03
CA CYS A 46 -22.40 -4.29 -8.60
C CYS A 46 -21.70 -3.27 -7.69
N ASP A 47 -22.45 -2.39 -7.02
CA ASP A 47 -21.91 -1.38 -6.11
C ASP A 47 -21.29 -1.99 -4.84
N ILE A 48 -21.75 -3.19 -4.43
CA ILE A 48 -21.17 -3.93 -3.31
C ILE A 48 -19.79 -4.45 -3.69
N ALA A 49 -19.61 -4.93 -4.92
CA ALA A 49 -18.31 -5.32 -5.45
C ALA A 49 -17.35 -4.11 -5.46
N GLN A 50 -17.85 -2.95 -5.89
CA GLN A 50 -17.06 -1.73 -5.98
C GLN A 50 -16.70 -1.16 -4.61
N LEU A 51 -17.61 -1.25 -3.63
CA LEU A 51 -17.34 -0.96 -2.23
C LEU A 51 -16.19 -1.82 -1.69
N ALA A 52 -16.24 -3.13 -1.89
CA ALA A 52 -15.17 -4.03 -1.42
C ALA A 52 -13.83 -3.76 -2.11
N GLN A 53 -13.81 -3.43 -3.41
CA GLN A 53 -12.59 -3.01 -4.09
C GLN A 53 -12.05 -1.69 -3.51
N ASN A 54 -12.91 -0.72 -3.20
CA ASN A 54 -12.50 0.55 -2.61
C ASN A 54 -11.92 0.37 -1.19
N VAL A 55 -12.52 -0.52 -0.39
CA VAL A 55 -11.98 -0.90 0.94
C VAL A 55 -10.63 -1.58 0.81
N LEU A 56 -10.48 -2.55 -0.09
CA LEU A 56 -9.20 -3.22 -0.35
C LEU A 56 -8.13 -2.23 -0.80
N ASN A 57 -8.46 -1.32 -1.71
CA ASN A 57 -7.55 -0.28 -2.18
C ASN A 57 -7.13 0.66 -1.04
N ALA A 58 -8.07 1.07 -0.18
CA ALA A 58 -7.76 1.90 0.99
C ALA A 58 -6.83 1.18 1.97
N GLY A 59 -7.07 -0.12 2.22
CA GLY A 59 -6.22 -0.94 3.07
C GLY A 59 -4.80 -1.12 2.51
N ILE A 60 -4.68 -1.42 1.21
CA ILE A 60 -3.38 -1.53 0.51
C ILE A 60 -2.64 -0.19 0.56
N TYR A 61 -3.34 0.92 0.36
CA TYR A 61 -2.74 2.25 0.41
C TYR A 61 -2.08 2.53 1.76
N ILE A 62 -2.81 2.29 2.86
CA ILE A 62 -2.31 2.45 4.23
C ILE A 62 -1.13 1.50 4.48
N ALA A 63 -1.24 0.24 4.03
CA ALA A 63 -0.18 -0.75 4.19
C ALA A 63 1.12 -0.34 3.49
N VAL A 64 1.04 0.08 2.22
CA VAL A 64 2.19 0.54 1.43
C VAL A 64 2.85 1.75 2.10
N PHE A 65 2.05 2.71 2.57
CA PHE A 65 2.55 3.89 3.27
C PHE A 65 3.32 3.51 4.56
N LEU A 66 2.72 2.65 5.40
CA LEU A 66 3.37 2.16 6.61
C LEU A 66 4.64 1.35 6.31
N SER A 67 4.60 0.49 5.29
CA SER A 67 5.77 -0.27 4.85
C SER A 67 6.91 0.65 4.42
N ALA A 68 6.63 1.74 3.68
CA ALA A 68 7.64 2.70 3.27
C ALA A 68 8.36 3.36 4.46
N VAL A 69 7.61 3.74 5.50
CA VAL A 69 8.17 4.32 6.74
C VAL A 69 9.03 3.30 7.49
N LEU A 70 8.56 2.06 7.62
CA LEU A 70 9.31 0.99 8.29
C LEU A 70 10.58 0.59 7.52
N PHE A 71 10.54 0.61 6.19
CA PHE A 71 11.73 0.40 5.36
C PHE A 71 12.75 1.53 5.53
N ALA A 72 12.31 2.79 5.58
CA ALA A 72 13.20 3.91 5.85
C ALA A 72 13.85 3.80 7.23
N TRP A 73 13.08 3.42 8.26
CA TRP A 73 13.61 3.21 9.61
C TRP A 73 14.60 2.04 9.68
N ALA A 74 14.30 0.92 9.02
CA ALA A 74 15.20 -0.22 8.92
C ALA A 74 16.50 0.13 8.17
N GLY A 75 16.40 0.93 7.11
CA GLY A 75 17.56 1.43 6.35
C GLY A 75 18.48 2.32 7.20
N LEU A 76 17.91 3.26 7.96
CA LEU A 76 18.68 4.09 8.89
C LEU A 76 19.38 3.25 9.98
N LYS A 77 18.67 2.28 10.55
CA LYS A 77 19.24 1.36 11.55
C LYS A 77 20.37 0.50 10.98
N TYR A 78 20.29 0.12 9.70
CA TYR A 78 21.33 -0.64 9.02
C TYR A 78 22.60 0.19 8.78
N ILE A 79 22.46 1.43 8.31
CA ILE A 79 23.60 2.33 8.06
C ILE A 79 24.29 2.75 9.37
N THR A 80 23.52 3.00 10.43
CA THR A 80 24.04 3.42 11.74
C THR A 80 24.64 2.26 12.56
N ALA A 81 24.55 1.02 12.08
CA ALA A 81 25.11 -0.15 12.77
C ALA A 81 26.65 -0.19 12.78
N GLY A 82 27.34 0.60 11.95
CA GLY A 82 28.79 0.81 12.04
C GLY A 82 29.65 -0.45 11.91
N GLY A 83 29.12 -1.54 11.36
CA GLY A 83 29.81 -2.84 11.25
C GLY A 83 29.56 -3.82 12.41
N GLU A 84 28.73 -3.45 13.39
CA GLU A 84 28.37 -4.33 14.50
C GLU A 84 27.36 -5.40 14.04
N PRO A 85 27.73 -6.70 14.01
CA PRO A 85 26.94 -7.73 13.34
C PRO A 85 25.56 -7.95 13.98
N GLY A 86 25.43 -7.68 15.29
CA GLY A 86 24.17 -7.76 16.01
C GLY A 86 23.12 -6.78 15.49
N LYS A 87 23.50 -5.51 15.34
CA LYS A 87 22.59 -4.44 14.88
C LYS A 87 22.26 -4.55 13.39
N ALA A 88 23.23 -4.98 12.58
CA ALA A 88 23.01 -5.26 11.16
C ALA A 88 22.02 -6.44 10.95
N SER A 89 22.13 -7.50 11.75
CA SER A 89 21.21 -8.63 11.72
C SER A 89 19.79 -8.22 12.12
N GLU A 90 19.66 -7.37 13.15
CA GLU A 90 18.36 -6.87 13.61
C GLU A 90 17.66 -6.02 12.54
N ALA A 91 18.38 -5.08 11.90
CA ALA A 91 17.84 -4.29 10.81
C ALA A 91 17.38 -5.14 9.62
N LYS A 92 18.14 -6.20 9.29
CA LYS A 92 17.80 -7.15 8.22
C LYS A 92 16.54 -7.97 8.53
N LYS A 93 16.34 -8.36 9.80
CA LYS A 93 15.10 -9.01 10.25
C LYS A 93 13.89 -8.12 10.04
N ILE A 94 13.98 -6.85 10.44
CA ILE A 94 12.88 -5.89 10.26
C ILE A 94 12.57 -5.71 8.77
N PHE A 95 13.61 -5.53 7.94
CA PHE A 95 13.46 -5.43 6.48
C PHE A 95 12.72 -6.64 5.91
N TRP A 96 13.09 -7.85 6.34
CA TRP A 96 12.43 -9.06 5.84
C TRP A 96 10.99 -9.20 6.30
N ASN A 97 10.72 -8.86 7.56
CA ASN A 97 9.37 -8.91 8.11
C ASN A 97 8.41 -7.95 7.38
N VAL A 98 8.87 -6.73 7.08
CA VAL A 98 8.08 -5.76 6.31
C VAL A 98 7.87 -6.24 4.87
N GLY A 99 8.91 -6.79 4.24
CA GLY A 99 8.82 -7.35 2.88
C GLY A 99 7.81 -8.51 2.80
N MET A 100 7.86 -9.44 3.74
CA MET A 100 6.91 -10.56 3.82
C MET A 100 5.48 -10.07 4.08
N GLY A 101 5.30 -9.05 4.93
CA GLY A 101 3.99 -8.43 5.16
C GLY A 101 3.39 -7.84 3.88
N LEU A 102 4.19 -7.11 3.09
CA LEU A 102 3.75 -6.56 1.80
C LEU A 102 3.33 -7.65 0.82
N VAL A 103 4.14 -8.72 0.70
CA VAL A 103 3.84 -9.87 -0.17
C VAL A 103 2.53 -10.54 0.24
N LEU A 104 2.29 -10.74 1.53
CA LEU A 104 1.04 -11.35 2.02
C LEU A 104 -0.20 -10.50 1.69
N ILE A 105 -0.11 -9.18 1.80
CA ILE A 105 -1.22 -8.28 1.48
C ILE A 105 -1.54 -8.32 -0.02
N LEU A 106 -0.51 -8.29 -0.87
CA LEU A 106 -0.68 -8.42 -2.32
C LEU A 106 -1.22 -9.79 -2.72
N ALA A 107 -0.75 -10.86 -2.07
CA ALA A 107 -1.23 -12.21 -2.30
C ALA A 107 -2.70 -12.37 -1.88
N ALA A 108 -3.10 -11.81 -0.73
CA ALA A 108 -4.49 -11.85 -0.28
C ALA A 108 -5.42 -11.15 -1.27
N TRP A 109 -5.02 -9.97 -1.77
CA TRP A 109 -5.78 -9.26 -2.80
C TRP A 109 -5.92 -10.09 -4.08
N LEU A 110 -4.83 -10.71 -4.54
CA LEU A 110 -4.82 -11.57 -5.73
C LEU A 110 -5.70 -12.81 -5.57
N ILE A 111 -5.73 -13.43 -4.38
CA ILE A 111 -6.57 -14.61 -4.10
C ILE A 111 -8.05 -14.24 -4.21
N VAL A 112 -8.47 -13.12 -3.61
CA VAL A 112 -9.86 -12.64 -3.69
C VAL A 112 -10.24 -12.36 -5.14
N ASP A 113 -9.36 -11.67 -5.88
CA ASP A 113 -9.56 -11.38 -7.30
C ASP A 113 -9.72 -12.67 -8.13
N LEU A 114 -8.88 -13.68 -7.88
CA LEU A 114 -8.92 -14.97 -8.56
C LEU A 114 -10.22 -15.73 -8.28
N ILE A 115 -10.64 -15.81 -7.01
CA ILE A 115 -11.88 -16.50 -6.60
C ILE A 115 -13.08 -15.85 -7.28
N MET A 116 -13.19 -14.52 -7.24
CA MET A 116 -14.30 -13.79 -7.85
C MET A 116 -14.37 -14.00 -9.36
N LYS A 117 -13.23 -13.99 -10.06
CA LYS A 117 -13.17 -14.28 -11.50
C LYS A 117 -13.61 -15.69 -11.85
N MET A 118 -13.13 -16.68 -11.10
CA MET A 118 -13.48 -18.09 -11.32
C MET A 118 -14.96 -18.36 -11.09
N LEU A 119 -15.61 -17.64 -10.16
CA LEU A 119 -17.02 -17.83 -9.84
C LEU A 119 -17.96 -17.10 -10.81
N VAL A 120 -17.57 -15.91 -11.31
CA VAL A 120 -18.47 -15.03 -12.07
C VAL A 120 -18.26 -15.12 -13.59
N ASN A 121 -17.02 -15.07 -14.09
CA ASN A 121 -16.75 -15.12 -15.53
C ASN A 121 -15.33 -15.61 -15.84
N GLN A 122 -15.23 -16.86 -16.30
CA GLN A 122 -13.96 -17.50 -16.66
C GLN A 122 -13.23 -16.83 -17.85
N SER A 123 -13.93 -15.99 -18.62
CA SER A 123 -13.39 -15.24 -19.77
C SER A 123 -12.69 -13.94 -19.36
N ALA A 124 -12.98 -13.41 -18.16
CA ALA A 124 -12.48 -12.13 -17.66
C ALA A 124 -11.18 -12.28 -16.84
N LEU A 125 -10.22 -13.05 -17.37
CA LEU A 125 -8.96 -13.34 -16.64
C LEU A 125 -8.09 -12.08 -16.42
N PHE A 126 -8.22 -11.09 -17.30
CA PHE A 126 -7.40 -9.88 -17.32
C PHE A 126 -8.17 -8.67 -16.81
N GLY A 127 -7.75 -8.10 -15.67
CA GLY A 127 -8.35 -6.92 -15.02
C GLY A 127 -8.87 -7.19 -13.60
N PRO A 128 -9.17 -6.19 -12.77
CA PRO A 128 -9.70 -6.39 -11.41
C PRO A 128 -11.14 -6.96 -11.44
N TRP A 129 -11.47 -7.83 -10.48
CA TRP A 129 -12.79 -8.46 -10.34
C TRP A 129 -13.96 -7.46 -10.27
N ASN A 130 -13.72 -6.23 -9.84
CA ASN A 130 -14.72 -5.16 -9.84
C ASN A 130 -15.19 -4.72 -11.24
N GLN A 131 -14.53 -5.13 -12.32
CA GLN A 131 -14.92 -4.80 -13.69
C GLN A 131 -15.88 -5.82 -14.33
N ILE A 132 -16.20 -6.90 -13.61
CA ILE A 132 -17.10 -7.96 -14.10
C ILE A 132 -18.58 -7.53 -13.99
N CYS A 133 -18.82 -6.39 -13.35
CA CYS A 133 -20.11 -5.83 -12.99
C CYS A 133 -20.27 -4.41 -13.55
#